data_AF-Q0H9W0-F1
#
_entry.id   AF-Q0H9W0-F1
#
_cell.length_a   1.000
_cell.length_b   1.000
_cell.length_c   1.000
_cell.angle_alpha   90.00
_cell.angle_beta   90.00
_cell.angle_gamma   90.00
#
_symmetry.space_group_name_H-M   'P 1'
#
loop_
_entity.id
_entity.type
_entity.pdbx_description
1 polymer ?
#
loop_
_entity_poly.entity_id
_entity_poly.type
_entity_poly.pdbx_seq_one_letter_code
_entity_poly.pdbx_strand_id
1 'polypeptide(L)'
;MFSAYVSCPGGRVRSPRPGLSASGRGGREVRLPSPCSRAGTRRVARETCDVFEGERMTIESDGWAGMGWDWTDADDIRRRLDEGADPEKWSGGRPLHRAAVFGSPEAVAVLARRVADVDALENGVTALWEAVMSRKPANARALAAAGADPWRLSLGGWSPGRLSLAGPTPELFPVPEGISLTDTERAAAQEAHRLTTALGEFYYDGTGLACVAGIDAAEAVRRLEATPADGALVDELLEEPYAYDMDESLHIVGVTSVPGGCVVTQPWGYAPSMPGVLARLSAGTLCYGLYANPKSGNQGRIARHGTIEGSDLHPGGEPDENDTSEQVLASYLYQNNAVAYACAVAELRLHDRRAVTGPPDVWVELPRRDYWSH
;
A
#
# COMPACT_ATOMS: atom_id res chain seq x y z
N MET A 1 8.75 -2.88 11.21
CA MET A 1 9.78 -1.85 10.98
C MET A 1 9.33 -1.10 9.73
N PHE A 2 9.08 0.21 9.84
CA PHE A 2 8.24 1.00 8.92
C PHE A 2 8.61 0.85 7.42
N SER A 3 7.69 0.28 6.63
CA SER A 3 7.69 0.42 5.17
C SER A 3 6.74 1.58 4.81
N ALA A 4 7.31 2.73 4.47
CA ALA A 4 6.54 3.89 4.05
C ALA A 4 6.29 3.80 2.54
N TYR A 5 5.10 3.31 2.16
CA TYR A 5 4.59 3.50 0.80
C TYR A 5 4.27 4.98 0.59
N VAL A 6 5.14 5.68 -0.14
CA VAL A 6 4.88 7.05 -0.61
C VAL A 6 4.16 6.95 -1.95
N SER A 7 2.84 7.17 -1.94
CA SER A 7 2.09 7.48 -3.15
C SER A 7 2.55 8.84 -3.70
N CYS A 8 3.16 8.85 -4.88
CA CYS A 8 3.51 10.09 -5.60
C CYS A 8 2.35 10.49 -6.54
N PRO A 9 1.85 11.73 -6.49
CA PRO A 9 0.83 12.21 -7.41
C PRO A 9 1.47 12.73 -8.72
N GLY A 10 1.28 12.00 -9.80
CA GLY A 10 1.57 12.48 -11.16
C GLY A 10 0.42 13.32 -11.72
N GLY A 11 0.46 14.64 -11.50
CA GLY A 11 -0.53 15.57 -12.07
C GLY A 11 0.09 16.93 -12.36
N ARG A 12 0.42 17.20 -13.63
CA ARG A 12 0.93 18.51 -14.09
C ARG A 12 -0.19 19.55 -14.00
N VAL A 13 -0.10 20.48 -13.05
CA VAL A 13 -0.92 21.70 -13.07
C VAL A 13 -0.11 22.83 -13.69
N ARG A 14 -0.62 23.38 -14.80
CA ARG A 14 -0.11 24.58 -15.47
C ARG A 14 -0.33 25.79 -14.56
N SER A 15 0.73 26.57 -14.37
CA SER A 15 0.71 27.85 -13.67
C SER A 15 0.16 28.98 -14.56
N PRO A 16 -0.65 29.92 -14.03
CA PRO A 16 -0.85 31.23 -14.62
C PRO A 16 0.08 32.27 -13.96
N ARG A 17 0.65 33.14 -14.79
CA ARG A 17 1.48 34.31 -14.43
C ARG A 17 0.61 35.54 -14.04
N PRO A 18 1.21 36.62 -13.49
CA PRO A 18 0.65 37.42 -12.39
C PRO A 18 -0.06 38.72 -12.83
N GLY A 19 -0.86 39.29 -11.92
CA GLY A 19 -1.48 40.61 -12.08
C GLY A 19 -1.70 41.37 -10.75
N LEU A 20 -0.91 42.44 -10.59
CA LEU A 20 -1.24 43.77 -10.04
C LEU A 20 -1.70 43.98 -8.57
N SER A 21 -0.81 44.66 -7.84
CA SER A 21 -0.96 45.68 -6.77
C SER A 21 -2.34 46.08 -6.22
N ALA A 22 -2.47 46.20 -4.89
CA ALA A 22 -2.33 47.48 -4.15
C ALA A 22 -2.71 47.39 -2.65
N SER A 23 -1.85 47.99 -1.80
CA SER A 23 -2.10 48.76 -0.56
C SER A 23 -3.06 48.28 0.54
N GLY A 24 -2.54 48.23 1.79
CA GLY A 24 -3.36 48.39 3.01
C GLY A 24 -2.58 48.06 4.30
N ARG A 25 -2.55 48.97 5.27
CA ARG A 25 -1.65 49.01 6.45
C ARG A 25 -2.12 48.18 7.66
N GLY A 26 -1.14 47.82 8.50
CA GLY A 26 -1.27 47.55 9.95
C GLY A 26 -1.05 46.08 10.30
N GLY A 27 -0.22 45.65 11.26
CA GLY A 27 0.64 46.28 12.24
C GLY A 27 1.18 45.18 13.18
N ARG A 28 2.27 45.51 13.90
CA ARG A 28 2.92 44.78 15.02
C ARG A 28 3.88 43.64 14.66
N GLU A 29 5.15 44.01 14.72
CA GLU A 29 6.34 43.15 14.77
C GLU A 29 6.76 42.98 16.24
N VAL A 30 6.91 41.74 16.71
CA VAL A 30 7.42 41.42 18.06
C VAL A 30 8.86 40.93 17.93
N ARG A 31 9.79 41.68 18.54
CA ARG A 31 11.23 41.41 18.62
C ARG A 31 11.54 40.51 19.82
N LEU A 32 12.36 39.47 19.62
CA LEU A 32 12.99 38.70 20.70
C LEU A 32 14.49 39.09 20.83
N PRO A 33 15.06 39.15 22.05
CA PRO A 33 16.40 39.68 22.29
C PRO A 33 17.52 38.63 22.28
N SER A 34 18.70 39.04 21.82
CA SER A 34 20.00 38.37 22.04
C SER A 34 20.50 38.58 23.49
N PRO A 35 21.39 37.72 24.00
CA PRO A 35 22.30 38.12 25.08
C PRO A 35 23.78 38.05 24.69
N CYS A 36 24.51 39.08 25.15
CA CYS A 36 25.94 39.28 25.00
C CYS A 36 26.69 38.83 26.27
N SER A 37 27.78 38.08 26.07
CA SER A 37 29.11 38.13 26.73
C SER A 37 29.27 38.28 28.26
N ARG A 38 30.21 37.49 28.82
CA ARG A 38 31.30 37.97 29.70
C ARG A 38 32.45 36.96 29.84
N ALA A 39 33.65 37.48 30.13
CA ALA A 39 34.98 36.91 29.89
C ALA A 39 35.81 36.60 31.17
N GLY A 40 36.94 35.90 30.99
CA GLY A 40 38.10 35.75 31.91
C GLY A 40 38.36 34.29 32.32
N THR A 41 39.56 33.67 32.36
CA THR A 41 40.98 34.13 32.44
C THR A 41 41.94 32.94 32.16
N ARG A 42 43.22 33.25 31.83
CA ARG A 42 44.34 32.34 31.42
C ARG A 42 44.96 31.50 32.57
N ARG A 43 45.49 30.28 32.27
CA ARG A 43 46.94 29.91 32.42
C ARG A 43 47.27 28.49 31.91
N VAL A 44 48.58 28.30 31.66
CA VAL A 44 49.32 27.34 30.84
C VAL A 44 49.65 26.00 31.55
N ALA A 45 49.70 24.88 30.83
CA ALA A 45 50.66 23.78 31.07
C ALA A 45 50.89 22.93 29.79
N ARG A 46 52.10 22.36 29.70
CA ARG A 46 52.77 21.72 28.55
C ARG A 46 52.48 20.22 28.43
N GLU A 47 52.84 19.68 27.25
CA GLU A 47 53.16 18.28 26.92
C GLU A 47 51.95 17.32 26.95
N THR A 48 51.64 16.54 25.91
CA THR A 48 52.49 15.64 25.13
C THR A 48 52.08 15.57 23.65
N CYS A 49 53.07 15.41 22.77
CA CYS A 49 52.86 14.86 21.43
C CYS A 49 52.53 13.37 21.58
N ASP A 50 51.32 12.97 21.25
CA ASP A 50 51.05 11.60 20.80
C ASP A 50 50.33 11.67 19.46
N VAL A 51 50.98 11.03 18.49
CA VAL A 51 50.51 10.83 17.13
C VAL A 51 49.32 9.89 17.22
N PHE A 52 48.11 10.41 17.09
CA PHE A 52 46.97 9.63 16.64
C PHE A 52 46.66 10.11 15.21
N GLU A 53 47.19 9.36 14.24
CA GLU A 53 46.58 9.28 12.92
C GLU A 53 45.12 8.89 13.15
N GLY A 54 44.24 9.88 13.13
CA GLY A 54 42.83 9.62 13.03
C GLY A 54 42.62 8.91 11.70
N GLU A 55 42.36 7.59 11.76
CA GLU A 55 41.62 6.91 10.72
C GLU A 55 40.36 7.74 10.48
N ARG A 56 40.39 8.54 9.42
CA ARG A 56 39.17 9.02 8.80
C ARG A 56 38.46 7.75 8.39
N MET A 57 37.48 7.33 9.19
CA MET A 57 36.41 6.47 8.71
C MET A 57 35.69 7.29 7.63
N THR A 58 36.24 7.29 6.43
CA THR A 58 35.50 7.65 5.24
C THR A 58 34.38 6.64 5.21
N ILE A 59 33.15 7.08 5.49
CA ILE A 59 31.98 6.30 5.12
C ILE A 59 32.14 6.16 3.60
N GLU A 60 32.60 4.99 3.16
CA GLU A 60 32.70 4.68 1.75
C GLU A 60 31.29 4.87 1.21
N SER A 61 31.14 5.88 0.36
CA SER A 61 29.88 6.13 -0.33
C SER A 61 29.62 4.89 -1.17
N ASP A 62 28.38 4.41 -1.15
CA ASP A 62 27.91 3.32 -2.01
C ASP A 62 27.97 3.63 -3.53
N GLY A 63 28.47 4.82 -3.91
CA GLY A 63 28.56 5.34 -5.27
C GLY A 63 27.20 5.71 -5.91
N TRP A 64 26.11 5.65 -5.15
CA TRP A 64 24.76 5.96 -5.61
C TRP A 64 24.28 7.34 -5.13
N ALA A 65 25.20 8.26 -4.83
CA ALA A 65 24.84 9.59 -4.35
C ALA A 65 23.85 10.29 -5.31
N GLY A 66 22.74 10.79 -4.76
CA GLY A 66 21.67 11.43 -5.52
C GLY A 66 20.80 10.49 -6.35
N MET A 67 21.04 9.18 -6.32
CA MET A 67 20.15 8.19 -6.92
C MET A 67 18.83 8.14 -6.15
N GLY A 68 17.73 8.42 -6.85
CA GLY A 68 16.37 8.33 -6.31
C GLY A 68 15.76 6.95 -6.58
N TRP A 69 14.45 6.92 -6.78
CA TRP A 69 13.70 5.70 -7.10
C TRP A 69 13.60 5.41 -8.60
N ASP A 70 14.16 6.26 -9.45
CA ASP A 70 14.17 6.06 -10.90
C ASP A 70 15.39 5.23 -11.30
N TRP A 71 15.18 3.92 -11.50
CA TRP A 71 16.22 2.95 -11.89
C TRP A 71 16.19 2.63 -13.39
N THR A 72 15.61 3.51 -14.21
CA THR A 72 15.38 3.21 -15.64
C THR A 72 16.57 3.48 -16.55
N ASP A 73 17.46 4.42 -16.18
CA ASP A 73 18.61 4.83 -16.99
C ASP A 73 19.79 3.84 -16.85
N ALA A 74 19.86 2.88 -17.79
CA ALA A 74 20.90 1.87 -17.82
C ALA A 74 22.31 2.44 -18.09
N ASP A 75 22.42 3.60 -18.75
CA ASP A 75 23.70 4.22 -19.06
C ASP A 75 24.25 4.95 -17.84
N ASP A 76 23.40 5.67 -17.09
CA ASP A 76 23.78 6.26 -15.80
C ASP A 76 24.19 5.19 -14.79
N ILE A 77 23.40 4.11 -14.68
CA ILE A 77 23.70 2.97 -13.82
C ILE A 77 25.05 2.35 -14.20
N ARG A 78 25.31 2.10 -15.49
CA ARG A 78 26.58 1.55 -15.94
C ARG A 78 27.75 2.46 -15.61
N ARG A 79 27.61 3.75 -15.88
CA ARG A 79 28.62 4.77 -15.58
C ARG A 79 28.98 4.79 -14.10
N ARG A 80 27.98 4.78 -13.21
CA ARG A 80 28.20 4.75 -11.75
C ARG A 80 28.92 3.48 -11.31
N LEU A 81 28.52 2.32 -11.84
CA LEU A 81 29.18 1.05 -11.54
C LEU A 81 30.63 1.02 -12.05
N ASP A 82 30.92 1.65 -13.18
CA ASP A 82 32.28 1.82 -13.72
C ASP A 82 33.13 2.81 -12.89
N GLU A 83 32.47 3.80 -12.27
CA GLU A 83 33.06 4.75 -11.32
C GLU A 83 33.23 4.15 -9.90
N GLY A 84 32.85 2.89 -9.68
CA GLY A 84 33.03 2.16 -8.43
C GLY A 84 31.84 2.14 -7.48
N ALA A 85 30.63 2.45 -7.97
CA ALA A 85 29.41 2.23 -7.18
C ALA A 85 29.22 0.75 -6.84
N ASP A 86 28.74 0.49 -5.61
CA ASP A 86 28.55 -0.84 -5.08
C ASP A 86 27.27 -1.46 -5.68
N PRO A 87 27.35 -2.54 -6.49
CA PRO A 87 26.17 -3.18 -7.07
C PRO A 87 25.28 -3.87 -6.03
N GLU A 88 25.77 -4.12 -4.81
CA GLU A 88 25.06 -4.85 -3.76
C GLU A 88 24.36 -3.92 -2.75
N LYS A 89 24.79 -2.66 -2.66
CA LYS A 89 24.34 -1.75 -1.60
C LYS A 89 23.95 -0.38 -2.14
N TRP A 90 22.79 0.07 -1.72
CA TRP A 90 22.29 1.44 -1.86
C TRP A 90 21.56 1.83 -0.58
N SER A 91 21.53 3.13 -0.25
CA SER A 91 20.78 3.64 0.93
C SER A 91 19.32 3.15 1.05
N GLY A 92 18.64 2.85 -0.06
CA GLY A 92 17.29 2.29 -0.07
C GLY A 92 17.22 0.79 -0.29
N GLY A 93 18.33 0.05 -0.12
CA GLY A 93 18.34 -1.41 -0.23
C GLY A 93 19.34 -1.98 -1.23
N ARG A 94 18.96 -3.08 -1.89
CA ARG A 94 19.75 -3.71 -2.96
C ARG A 94 19.42 -3.08 -4.32
N PRO A 95 20.41 -2.53 -5.07
CA PRO A 95 20.19 -1.93 -6.38
C PRO A 95 19.38 -2.82 -7.36
N LEU A 96 19.70 -4.11 -7.43
CA LEU A 96 19.05 -5.04 -8.35
C LEU A 96 17.56 -5.23 -8.04
N HIS A 97 17.17 -5.33 -6.76
CA HIS A 97 15.78 -5.40 -6.34
C HIS A 97 14.99 -4.14 -6.71
N ARG A 98 15.62 -2.97 -6.59
CA ARG A 98 14.99 -1.70 -6.96
C ARG A 98 14.84 -1.55 -8.47
N ALA A 99 15.84 -1.96 -9.25
CA ALA A 99 15.73 -2.03 -10.70
C ALA A 99 14.67 -3.05 -11.15
N ALA A 100 14.47 -4.14 -10.42
CA ALA A 100 13.43 -5.12 -10.73
C ALA A 100 12.02 -4.50 -10.68
N VAL A 101 11.76 -3.61 -9.73
CA VAL A 101 10.46 -2.93 -9.54
C VAL A 101 10.34 -1.66 -10.40
N PHE A 102 11.34 -0.79 -10.38
CA PHE A 102 11.25 0.57 -10.95
C PHE A 102 12.10 0.78 -12.20
N GLY A 103 12.97 -0.16 -12.54
CA GLY A 103 13.93 -0.02 -13.63
C GLY A 103 13.45 -0.55 -14.98
N SER A 104 14.36 -0.43 -15.95
CA SER A 104 14.23 -1.01 -17.28
C SER A 104 14.87 -2.42 -17.34
N PRO A 105 14.48 -3.27 -18.30
CA PRO A 105 15.14 -4.57 -18.52
C PRO A 105 16.65 -4.43 -18.76
N GLU A 106 17.08 -3.35 -19.42
CA GLU A 106 18.47 -3.03 -19.68
C GLU A 106 19.23 -2.68 -18.39
N ALA A 107 18.62 -1.87 -17.51
CA ALA A 107 19.19 -1.54 -16.20
C ALA A 107 19.34 -2.79 -15.32
N VAL A 108 18.30 -3.63 -15.29
CA VAL A 108 18.34 -4.94 -14.63
C VAL A 108 19.49 -5.79 -15.16
N ALA A 109 19.64 -5.89 -16.49
CA ALA A 109 20.72 -6.67 -17.10
C ALA A 109 22.12 -6.10 -16.79
N VAL A 110 22.26 -4.77 -16.69
CA VAL A 110 23.52 -4.14 -16.27
C VAL A 110 23.87 -4.51 -14.83
N LEU A 111 22.93 -4.37 -13.90
CA LEU A 111 23.15 -4.67 -12.49
C LEU A 111 23.38 -6.17 -12.25
N ALA A 112 22.59 -7.03 -12.88
CA ALA A 112 22.70 -8.48 -12.74
C ALA A 112 24.08 -9.04 -13.17
N ARG A 113 24.80 -8.34 -14.07
CA ARG A 113 26.18 -8.69 -14.46
C ARG A 113 27.24 -8.23 -13.46
N ARG A 114 26.88 -7.37 -12.50
CA ARG A 114 27.81 -6.76 -11.54
C ARG A 114 27.65 -7.31 -10.12
N VAL A 115 26.51 -7.91 -9.80
CA VAL A 115 26.28 -8.59 -8.53
C VAL A 115 27.01 -9.93 -8.44
N ALA A 116 27.33 -10.36 -7.23
CA ALA A 116 27.94 -11.67 -6.99
C ALA A 116 26.92 -12.82 -7.07
N ASP A 117 25.67 -12.53 -6.68
CA ASP A 117 24.55 -13.47 -6.66
C ASP A 117 23.27 -12.76 -7.09
N VAL A 118 22.69 -13.20 -8.22
CA VAL A 118 21.44 -12.64 -8.76
C VAL A 118 20.23 -13.02 -7.89
N ASP A 119 20.30 -14.13 -7.16
CA ASP A 119 19.25 -14.63 -6.26
C ASP A 119 19.47 -14.20 -4.80
N ALA A 120 20.37 -13.24 -4.56
CA ALA A 120 20.57 -12.69 -3.24
C ALA A 120 19.26 -12.12 -2.68
N LEU A 121 19.05 -12.31 -1.37
CA LEU A 121 17.80 -11.93 -0.71
C LEU A 121 17.86 -10.49 -0.18
N GLU A 122 16.76 -9.78 -0.35
CA GLU A 122 16.42 -8.55 0.37
C GLU A 122 15.10 -8.82 1.10
N ASN A 123 15.04 -8.60 2.42
CA ASN A 123 13.83 -8.85 3.20
C ASN A 123 13.18 -10.23 2.97
N GLY A 124 14.02 -11.26 2.79
CA GLY A 124 13.56 -12.64 2.57
C GLY A 124 13.19 -13.00 1.13
N VAL A 125 13.24 -12.06 0.18
CA VAL A 125 12.81 -12.29 -1.22
C VAL A 125 13.89 -11.94 -2.24
N THR A 126 13.83 -12.55 -3.43
CA THR A 126 14.75 -12.29 -4.55
C THR A 126 14.30 -11.08 -5.37
N ALA A 127 15.21 -10.50 -6.17
CA ALA A 127 14.82 -9.48 -7.15
C ALA A 127 13.77 -10.01 -8.16
N LEU A 128 13.79 -11.32 -8.45
CA LEU A 128 12.83 -11.95 -9.35
C LEU A 128 11.42 -12.02 -8.75
N TRP A 129 11.33 -12.28 -7.44
CA TRP A 129 10.07 -12.18 -6.70
C TRP A 129 9.46 -10.78 -6.83
N GLU A 130 10.25 -9.75 -6.58
CA GLU A 130 9.84 -8.35 -6.67
C GLU A 130 9.32 -7.98 -8.06
N ALA A 131 10.02 -8.40 -9.13
CA ALA A 131 9.59 -8.16 -10.50
C ALA A 131 8.24 -8.83 -10.82
N VAL A 132 8.02 -10.07 -10.35
CA VAL A 132 6.77 -10.81 -10.58
C VAL A 132 5.62 -10.18 -9.79
N MET A 133 5.83 -9.90 -8.51
CA MET A 133 4.84 -9.22 -7.67
C MET A 133 4.45 -7.90 -8.29
N SER A 134 5.42 -7.06 -8.66
CA SER A 134 5.22 -5.72 -9.23
C SER A 134 4.74 -5.70 -10.69
N ARG A 135 4.35 -6.84 -11.25
CA ARG A 135 3.83 -6.97 -12.63
C ARG A 135 4.81 -6.42 -13.69
N LYS A 136 6.11 -6.71 -13.54
CA LYS A 136 7.19 -6.31 -14.46
C LYS A 136 7.72 -7.51 -15.27
N PRO A 137 6.97 -8.04 -16.25
CA PRO A 137 7.36 -9.26 -16.97
C PRO A 137 8.67 -9.09 -17.75
N ALA A 138 8.96 -7.90 -18.28
CA ALA A 138 10.21 -7.65 -19.02
C ALA A 138 11.44 -7.70 -18.08
N ASN A 139 11.33 -7.12 -16.89
CA ASN A 139 12.39 -7.17 -15.87
C ASN A 139 12.57 -8.59 -15.32
N ALA A 140 11.47 -9.31 -15.10
CA ALA A 140 11.50 -10.70 -14.67
C ALA A 140 12.18 -11.62 -15.71
N ARG A 141 11.93 -11.41 -17.01
CA ARG A 141 12.64 -12.10 -18.09
C ARG A 141 14.14 -11.76 -18.12
N ALA A 142 14.51 -10.50 -17.89
CA ALA A 142 15.90 -10.08 -17.84
C ALA A 142 16.66 -10.73 -16.67
N LEU A 143 16.03 -10.82 -15.48
CA LEU A 143 16.58 -11.52 -14.31
C LEU A 143 16.77 -13.01 -14.59
N ALA A 144 15.76 -13.68 -15.14
CA ALA A 144 15.88 -15.10 -15.49
C ALA A 144 16.95 -15.35 -16.57
N ALA A 145 17.08 -14.46 -17.56
CA ALA A 145 18.14 -14.52 -18.55
C ALA A 145 19.55 -14.30 -17.95
N ALA A 146 19.63 -13.57 -16.83
CA ALA A 146 20.85 -13.38 -16.06
C ALA A 146 21.14 -14.51 -15.05
N GLY A 147 20.28 -15.55 -14.99
CA GLY A 147 20.50 -16.74 -14.16
C GLY A 147 19.71 -16.79 -12.85
N ALA A 148 18.80 -15.84 -12.60
CA ALA A 148 17.87 -15.94 -11.46
C ALA A 148 16.97 -17.18 -11.60
N ASP A 149 16.79 -17.96 -10.54
CA ASP A 149 15.93 -19.15 -10.53
C ASP A 149 14.45 -18.79 -10.32
N PRO A 150 13.56 -18.93 -11.33
CA PRO A 150 12.13 -18.65 -11.18
C PRO A 150 11.40 -19.65 -10.30
N TRP A 151 11.97 -20.82 -10.04
CA TRP A 151 11.31 -21.91 -9.33
C TRP A 151 11.80 -22.05 -7.88
N ARG A 152 12.72 -21.19 -7.45
CA ARG A 152 13.14 -21.06 -6.06
C ARG A 152 11.95 -20.67 -5.19
N LEU A 153 11.70 -21.45 -4.14
CA LEU A 153 10.66 -21.17 -3.17
C LEU A 153 11.00 -19.92 -2.34
N SER A 154 9.96 -19.18 -2.00
CA SER A 154 9.98 -17.94 -1.22
C SER A 154 8.79 -17.96 -0.25
N LEU A 155 8.06 -16.85 -0.10
CA LEU A 155 7.02 -16.69 0.90
C LEU A 155 5.84 -17.65 0.68
N GLY A 156 5.28 -18.19 1.78
CA GLY A 156 4.13 -19.09 1.74
C GLY A 156 4.31 -20.35 0.87
N GLY A 157 5.56 -20.75 0.59
CA GLY A 157 5.87 -21.87 -0.30
C GLY A 157 5.69 -21.58 -1.79
N TRP A 158 5.55 -20.31 -2.18
CA TRP A 158 5.46 -19.91 -3.57
C TRP A 158 6.82 -19.61 -4.18
N SER A 159 6.99 -19.91 -5.46
CA SER A 159 8.08 -19.37 -6.28
C SER A 159 7.56 -18.26 -7.20
N PRO A 160 8.42 -17.33 -7.67
CA PRO A 160 8.01 -16.33 -8.66
C PRO A 160 7.36 -16.95 -9.91
N GLY A 161 7.90 -18.07 -10.37
CA GLY A 161 7.39 -18.84 -11.50
C GLY A 161 6.00 -19.41 -11.24
N ARG A 162 5.77 -20.02 -10.06
CA ARG A 162 4.46 -20.57 -9.70
C ARG A 162 3.41 -19.47 -9.52
N LEU A 163 3.76 -18.32 -8.92
CA LEU A 163 2.88 -17.15 -8.84
C LEU A 163 2.50 -16.64 -10.24
N SER A 164 3.45 -16.60 -11.17
CA SER A 164 3.18 -16.12 -12.54
C SER A 164 2.03 -16.89 -13.21
N LEU A 165 1.88 -18.20 -12.92
CA LEU A 165 0.79 -19.04 -13.41
C LEU A 165 -0.61 -18.57 -13.00
N ALA A 166 -0.72 -17.89 -11.85
CA ALA A 166 -1.98 -17.35 -11.33
C ALA A 166 -2.23 -15.90 -11.79
N GLY A 167 -1.26 -15.28 -12.46
CA GLY A 167 -1.31 -13.89 -12.89
C GLY A 167 -1.68 -13.72 -14.37
N PRO A 168 -1.55 -12.48 -14.90
CA PRO A 168 -1.87 -12.16 -16.28
C PRO A 168 -0.82 -12.66 -17.29
N THR A 169 0.33 -13.16 -16.82
CA THR A 169 1.42 -13.66 -17.68
C THR A 169 1.82 -15.09 -17.27
N PRO A 170 0.97 -16.11 -17.44
CA PRO A 170 1.25 -17.48 -17.01
C PRO A 170 2.39 -18.15 -17.78
N GLU A 171 2.70 -17.68 -19.00
CA GLU A 171 3.82 -18.13 -19.84
C GLU A 171 5.11 -17.31 -19.62
N LEU A 172 5.26 -16.70 -18.45
CA LEU A 172 6.43 -15.87 -18.14
C LEU A 172 7.74 -16.69 -18.16
N PHE A 173 7.69 -17.95 -17.70
CA PHE A 173 8.82 -18.86 -17.68
C PHE A 173 8.44 -20.26 -18.19
N PRO A 174 9.39 -21.04 -18.72
CA PRO A 174 9.19 -22.46 -18.98
C PRO A 174 8.85 -23.21 -17.68
N VAL A 175 7.74 -23.95 -17.68
CA VAL A 175 7.21 -24.64 -16.50
C VAL A 175 7.82 -26.04 -16.39
N PRO A 176 8.49 -26.39 -15.27
CA PRO A 176 8.99 -27.74 -15.01
C PRO A 176 7.85 -28.77 -14.93
N GLU A 177 8.16 -30.02 -15.27
CA GLU A 177 7.21 -31.12 -15.14
C GLU A 177 6.72 -31.26 -13.69
N GLY A 178 5.41 -31.49 -13.52
CA GLY A 178 4.77 -31.64 -12.21
C GLY A 178 4.40 -30.33 -11.51
N ILE A 179 4.85 -29.17 -11.99
CA ILE A 179 4.45 -27.88 -11.42
C ILE A 179 3.15 -27.39 -12.06
N SER A 180 2.13 -27.20 -11.23
CA SER A 180 0.85 -26.62 -11.64
C SER A 180 0.13 -25.95 -10.47
N LEU A 181 -0.87 -25.13 -10.79
CA LEU A 181 -1.86 -24.67 -9.81
C LEU A 181 -2.86 -25.79 -9.54
N THR A 182 -3.23 -25.93 -8.27
CA THR A 182 -4.39 -26.71 -7.84
C THR A 182 -5.68 -26.10 -8.39
N ASP A 183 -6.77 -26.88 -8.38
CA ASP A 183 -8.09 -26.40 -8.83
C ASP A 183 -8.57 -25.20 -8.00
N THR A 184 -8.31 -25.20 -6.68
CA THR A 184 -8.66 -24.10 -5.78
C THR A 184 -7.89 -22.82 -6.12
N GLU A 185 -6.57 -22.91 -6.32
CA GLU A 185 -5.75 -21.73 -6.68
C GLU A 185 -6.14 -21.20 -8.06
N ARG A 186 -6.45 -22.08 -9.02
CA ARG A 186 -6.94 -21.69 -10.35
C ARG A 186 -8.28 -20.99 -10.27
N ALA A 187 -9.22 -21.49 -9.47
CA ALA A 187 -10.51 -20.86 -9.26
C ALA A 187 -10.35 -19.48 -8.59
N ALA A 188 -9.46 -19.36 -7.61
CA ALA A 188 -9.14 -18.09 -6.96
C ALA A 188 -8.58 -17.07 -7.95
N ALA A 189 -7.65 -17.48 -8.84
CA ALA A 189 -7.10 -16.61 -9.88
C ALA A 189 -8.17 -16.13 -10.88
N GLN A 190 -9.07 -17.03 -11.30
CA GLN A 190 -10.18 -16.70 -12.20
C GLN A 190 -11.16 -15.71 -11.56
N GLU A 191 -11.52 -15.94 -10.29
CA GLU A 191 -12.41 -15.04 -9.56
C GLU A 191 -11.76 -13.68 -9.30
N ALA A 192 -10.47 -13.64 -8.96
CA ALA A 192 -9.74 -12.39 -8.80
C ALA A 192 -9.72 -11.57 -10.09
N HIS A 193 -9.45 -12.22 -11.23
CA HIS A 193 -9.50 -11.55 -12.54
C HIS A 193 -10.91 -11.02 -12.85
N ARG A 194 -11.95 -11.82 -12.61
CA ARG A 194 -13.35 -11.41 -12.79
C ARG A 194 -13.69 -10.18 -11.92
N LEU A 195 -13.36 -10.25 -10.62
CA LEU A 195 -13.72 -9.23 -9.64
C LEU A 195 -12.98 -7.91 -9.88
N THR A 196 -11.66 -7.96 -10.10
CA THR A 196 -10.87 -6.75 -10.41
C THR A 196 -11.33 -6.10 -11.71
N THR A 197 -11.67 -6.88 -12.73
CA THR A 197 -12.25 -6.37 -13.99
C THR A 197 -13.63 -5.71 -13.76
N ALA A 198 -14.49 -6.34 -12.96
CA ALA A 198 -15.82 -5.83 -12.67
C ALA A 198 -15.78 -4.49 -11.91
N LEU A 199 -14.84 -4.35 -10.98
CA LEU A 199 -14.65 -3.12 -10.22
C LEU A 199 -13.98 -2.02 -11.05
N GLY A 200 -13.01 -2.39 -11.89
CA GLY A 200 -12.21 -1.46 -12.68
C GLY A 200 -11.36 -0.52 -11.82
N GLU A 201 -10.77 0.50 -12.44
CA GLU A 201 -9.98 1.51 -11.74
C GLU A 201 -10.88 2.67 -11.27
N PHE A 202 -10.71 3.08 -10.01
CA PHE A 202 -11.41 4.21 -9.41
C PHE A 202 -10.62 4.81 -8.25
N TYR A 203 -10.92 6.08 -7.94
CA TYR A 203 -10.41 6.77 -6.77
C TYR A 203 -11.29 6.48 -5.55
N TYR A 204 -10.68 6.16 -4.41
CA TYR A 204 -11.42 5.81 -3.19
C TYR A 204 -10.71 6.24 -1.89
N ASP A 205 -9.70 7.12 -1.96
CA ASP A 205 -9.08 7.64 -0.74
C ASP A 205 -10.13 8.33 0.14
N GLY A 206 -10.02 8.13 1.46
CA GLY A 206 -10.99 8.61 2.43
C GLY A 206 -12.20 7.68 2.60
N THR A 207 -12.37 6.66 1.75
CA THR A 207 -13.51 5.75 1.83
C THR A 207 -13.28 4.69 2.91
N GLY A 208 -14.26 4.57 3.81
CA GLY A 208 -14.45 3.43 4.70
C GLY A 208 -15.41 2.42 4.09
N LEU A 209 -15.12 1.15 4.27
CA LEU A 209 -15.88 0.05 3.72
C LEU A 209 -15.91 -1.14 4.68
N ALA A 210 -17.02 -1.87 4.72
CA ALA A 210 -17.13 -3.19 5.33
C ALA A 210 -17.81 -4.16 4.36
N CYS A 211 -17.10 -5.24 4.00
CA CYS A 211 -17.64 -6.34 3.21
C CYS A 211 -18.13 -7.43 4.16
N VAL A 212 -19.41 -7.76 4.13
CA VAL A 212 -20.05 -8.70 5.07
C VAL A 212 -20.59 -9.91 4.34
N ALA A 213 -20.12 -11.09 4.71
CA ALA A 213 -20.53 -12.34 4.09
C ALA A 213 -21.95 -12.76 4.54
N GLY A 214 -22.74 -13.28 3.60
CA GLY A 214 -23.96 -14.06 3.85
C GLY A 214 -25.18 -13.32 4.37
N ILE A 215 -25.15 -11.98 4.47
CA ILE A 215 -26.31 -11.16 4.90
C ILE A 215 -26.62 -10.07 3.88
N ASP A 216 -27.89 -9.71 3.74
CA ASP A 216 -28.31 -8.60 2.88
C ASP A 216 -28.27 -7.25 3.63
N ALA A 217 -28.58 -6.17 2.91
CA ALA A 217 -28.62 -4.83 3.47
C ALA A 217 -29.62 -4.69 4.62
N ALA A 218 -30.78 -5.36 4.56
CA ALA A 218 -31.80 -5.24 5.59
C ALA A 218 -31.34 -5.86 6.92
N GLU A 219 -30.72 -7.03 6.86
CA GLU A 219 -30.13 -7.69 8.03
C GLU A 219 -28.94 -6.90 8.57
N ALA A 220 -28.11 -6.31 7.71
CA ALA A 220 -27.02 -5.42 8.14
C ALA A 220 -27.54 -4.19 8.90
N VAL A 221 -28.54 -3.49 8.36
CA VAL A 221 -29.20 -2.35 9.02
C VAL A 221 -29.80 -2.77 10.37
N ARG A 222 -30.45 -3.94 10.43
CA ARG A 222 -31.00 -4.49 11.68
C ARG A 222 -29.91 -4.73 12.73
N ARG A 223 -28.77 -5.32 12.35
CA ARG A 223 -27.63 -5.59 13.26
C ARG A 223 -26.97 -4.31 13.75
N LEU A 224 -26.95 -3.28 12.92
CA LEU A 224 -26.43 -1.96 13.28
C LEU A 224 -27.40 -1.16 14.15
N GLU A 225 -28.66 -1.60 14.26
CA GLU A 225 -29.77 -0.87 14.89
C GLU A 225 -29.92 0.53 14.27
N ALA A 226 -29.63 0.64 12.97
CA ALA A 226 -29.58 1.91 12.28
C ALA A 226 -30.96 2.37 11.82
N THR A 227 -31.17 3.68 11.77
CA THR A 227 -32.41 4.31 11.28
C THR A 227 -32.18 4.92 9.90
N PRO A 228 -33.23 5.14 9.08
CA PRO A 228 -33.06 5.86 7.81
C PRO A 228 -32.41 7.23 8.03
N ALA A 229 -31.42 7.57 7.20
CA ALA A 229 -30.79 8.89 7.24
C ALA A 229 -31.67 9.96 6.56
N ASP A 230 -31.49 11.22 6.95
CA ASP A 230 -32.11 12.35 6.25
C ASP A 230 -31.49 12.52 4.85
N GLY A 231 -32.31 12.37 3.82
CA GLY A 231 -31.86 12.46 2.43
C GLY A 231 -31.27 13.82 2.06
N ALA A 232 -31.78 14.92 2.61
CA ALA A 232 -31.25 16.25 2.30
C ALA A 232 -29.84 16.45 2.86
N LEU A 233 -29.59 15.95 4.08
CA LEU A 233 -28.27 15.95 4.69
C LEU A 233 -27.30 15.03 3.91
N VAL A 234 -27.77 13.88 3.45
CA VAL A 234 -26.95 12.96 2.64
C VAL A 234 -26.55 13.60 1.32
N ASP A 235 -27.48 14.24 0.61
CA ASP A 235 -27.19 14.91 -0.66
C ASP A 235 -26.14 16.01 -0.46
N GLU A 236 -26.26 16.80 0.62
CA GLU A 236 -25.29 17.83 0.96
C GLU A 236 -23.90 17.26 1.31
N LEU A 237 -23.84 16.16 2.06
CA LEU A 237 -22.58 15.47 2.36
C LEU A 237 -21.93 14.85 1.12
N LEU A 238 -22.71 14.41 0.15
CA LEU A 238 -22.18 13.90 -1.12
C LEU A 238 -21.61 15.02 -1.99
N GLU A 239 -22.18 16.23 -1.93
CA GLU A 239 -21.69 17.40 -2.64
C GLU A 239 -20.47 18.05 -1.95
N GLU A 240 -20.52 18.21 -0.63
CA GLU A 240 -19.49 18.86 0.19
C GLU A 240 -19.10 18.02 1.43
N PRO A 241 -18.42 16.87 1.25
CA PRO A 241 -18.17 15.89 2.33
C PRO A 241 -17.32 16.40 3.50
N TYR A 242 -16.61 17.51 3.31
CA TYR A 242 -15.73 18.12 4.31
C TYR A 242 -16.20 19.50 4.78
N ALA A 243 -17.43 19.92 4.42
CA ALA A 243 -18.03 21.14 4.94
C ALA A 243 -18.47 21.00 6.42
N TYR A 244 -18.69 19.75 6.84
CA TYR A 244 -19.16 19.38 8.17
C TYR A 244 -18.02 18.90 9.07
N ASP A 245 -18.21 19.02 10.39
CA ASP A 245 -17.35 18.32 11.33
C ASP A 245 -17.50 16.80 11.10
N MET A 246 -16.39 16.08 11.11
CA MET A 246 -16.37 14.63 10.98
C MET A 246 -17.28 13.99 12.02
N ASP A 247 -17.33 14.52 13.24
CA ASP A 247 -18.18 13.99 14.32
C ASP A 247 -19.68 14.10 14.01
N GLU A 248 -20.07 15.03 13.12
CA GLU A 248 -21.44 15.22 12.67
C GLU A 248 -21.82 14.28 11.54
N SER A 249 -20.91 13.87 10.65
CA SER A 249 -21.24 13.05 9.47
C SER A 249 -20.82 11.58 9.58
N LEU A 250 -19.93 11.23 10.52
CA LEU A 250 -19.33 9.89 10.64
C LEU A 250 -20.36 8.79 10.90
N HIS A 251 -21.50 9.10 11.53
CA HIS A 251 -22.56 8.13 11.78
C HIS A 251 -23.45 7.80 10.56
N ILE A 252 -23.28 8.45 9.41
CA ILE A 252 -24.07 8.18 8.19
C ILE A 252 -23.32 7.21 7.29
N VAL A 253 -23.93 6.06 6.99
CA VAL A 253 -23.34 5.03 6.13
C VAL A 253 -24.34 4.55 5.07
N GLY A 254 -23.82 4.17 3.90
CA GLY A 254 -24.58 3.51 2.85
C GLY A 254 -24.52 2.00 3.02
N VAL A 255 -25.61 1.30 2.71
CA VAL A 255 -25.66 -0.17 2.74
C VAL A 255 -26.21 -0.68 1.41
N THR A 256 -25.50 -1.64 0.80
CA THR A 256 -25.85 -2.21 -0.51
C THR A 256 -25.79 -3.74 -0.47
N SER A 257 -26.86 -4.41 -0.87
CA SER A 257 -26.86 -5.86 -1.05
C SER A 257 -26.10 -6.24 -2.32
N VAL A 258 -25.30 -7.29 -2.25
CA VAL A 258 -24.53 -7.82 -3.38
C VAL A 258 -24.59 -9.35 -3.38
N PRO A 259 -24.29 -10.03 -4.50
CA PRO A 259 -24.16 -11.48 -4.47
C PRO A 259 -23.13 -11.92 -3.43
N GLY A 260 -23.53 -12.82 -2.54
CA GLY A 260 -22.69 -13.31 -1.44
C GLY A 260 -22.83 -12.54 -0.12
N GLY A 261 -23.51 -11.38 -0.09
CA GLY A 261 -23.70 -10.63 1.16
C GLY A 261 -24.04 -9.14 0.96
N CYS A 262 -23.37 -8.25 1.68
CA CYS A 262 -23.57 -6.81 1.54
C CYS A 262 -22.27 -6.02 1.71
N VAL A 263 -22.28 -4.78 1.22
CA VAL A 263 -21.22 -3.80 1.44
C VAL A 263 -21.81 -2.62 2.22
N VAL A 264 -21.14 -2.22 3.30
CA VAL A 264 -21.40 -0.97 4.02
C VAL A 264 -20.31 0.02 3.62
N THR A 265 -20.66 1.22 3.18
CA THR A 265 -19.72 2.21 2.64
C THR A 265 -19.91 3.58 3.25
N GLN A 266 -18.82 4.33 3.35
CA GLN A 266 -18.82 5.74 3.68
C GLN A 266 -17.71 6.43 2.87
N PRO A 267 -18.04 7.24 1.85
CA PRO A 267 -17.04 7.86 0.97
C PRO A 267 -16.08 8.83 1.67
N TRP A 268 -16.49 9.41 2.80
CA TRP A 268 -15.79 10.50 3.49
C TRP A 268 -15.24 10.14 4.88
N GLY A 269 -15.31 8.87 5.29
CA GLY A 269 -14.94 8.51 6.65
C GLY A 269 -14.76 7.01 6.86
N TYR A 270 -14.27 6.67 8.05
CA TYR A 270 -13.85 5.31 8.43
C TYR A 270 -14.93 4.51 9.16
N ALA A 271 -16.15 5.02 9.31
CA ALA A 271 -17.16 4.41 10.18
C ALA A 271 -17.43 2.93 9.92
N PRO A 272 -17.55 2.48 8.65
CA PRO A 272 -17.74 1.06 8.36
C PRO A 272 -16.61 0.16 8.89
N SER A 273 -15.38 0.69 8.98
CA SER A 273 -14.21 -0.07 9.44
C SER A 273 -14.03 -0.10 10.96
N MET A 274 -14.85 0.64 11.72
CA MET A 274 -14.74 0.70 13.18
C MET A 274 -15.03 -0.67 13.79
N PRO A 275 -14.25 -1.15 14.78
CA PRO A 275 -14.39 -2.49 15.32
C PRO A 275 -15.79 -2.81 15.88
N GLY A 276 -16.45 -1.86 16.55
CA GLY A 276 -17.81 -2.05 17.05
C GLY A 276 -18.85 -2.19 15.93
N VAL A 277 -18.62 -1.57 14.77
CA VAL A 277 -19.45 -1.76 13.57
C VAL A 277 -19.20 -3.15 12.98
N LEU A 278 -17.93 -3.53 12.79
CA LEU A 278 -17.57 -4.84 12.26
C LEU A 278 -18.01 -6.00 13.17
N ALA A 279 -17.93 -5.86 14.49
CA ALA A 279 -18.41 -6.85 15.45
C ALA A 279 -19.92 -7.11 15.28
N ARG A 280 -20.72 -6.05 15.16
CA ARG A 280 -22.17 -6.18 14.94
C ARG A 280 -22.48 -6.84 13.59
N LEU A 281 -21.80 -6.41 12.53
CA LEU A 281 -22.00 -6.95 11.19
C LEU A 281 -21.59 -8.43 11.09
N SER A 282 -20.48 -8.81 11.72
CA SER A 282 -19.92 -10.17 11.67
C SER A 282 -20.60 -11.19 12.59
N ALA A 283 -21.67 -10.85 13.31
CA ALA A 283 -22.36 -11.81 14.19
C ALA A 283 -22.79 -13.08 13.41
N GLY A 284 -22.25 -14.25 13.76
CA GLY A 284 -22.52 -15.50 13.03
C GLY A 284 -21.99 -15.57 11.58
N THR A 285 -21.14 -14.63 11.15
CA THR A 285 -20.55 -14.60 9.80
C THR A 285 -19.14 -14.00 9.80
N LEU A 286 -18.59 -13.68 8.62
CA LEU A 286 -17.32 -13.00 8.40
C LEU A 286 -17.56 -11.58 7.88
N CYS A 287 -16.72 -10.65 8.33
CA CYS A 287 -16.69 -9.28 7.84
C CYS A 287 -15.24 -8.82 7.66
N TYR A 288 -14.96 -8.11 6.56
CA TYR A 288 -13.68 -7.44 6.33
C TYR A 288 -13.90 -5.94 6.23
N GLY A 289 -13.31 -5.19 7.17
CA GLY A 289 -13.29 -3.73 7.17
C GLY A 289 -12.06 -3.18 6.46
N LEU A 290 -12.25 -2.10 5.72
CA LEU A 290 -11.22 -1.33 5.03
C LEU A 290 -11.42 0.15 5.34
N TYR A 291 -10.33 0.85 5.65
CA TYR A 291 -10.28 2.30 5.53
C TYR A 291 -9.13 2.69 4.62
N ALA A 292 -9.45 3.34 3.51
CA ALA A 292 -8.47 3.86 2.56
C ALA A 292 -7.94 5.21 3.08
N ASN A 293 -7.06 5.17 4.08
CA ASN A 293 -6.62 6.37 4.78
C ASN A 293 -5.70 7.24 3.89
N PRO A 294 -6.08 8.49 3.54
CA PRO A 294 -5.24 9.35 2.70
C PRO A 294 -3.86 9.66 3.29
N LYS A 295 -3.70 9.50 4.61
CA LYS A 295 -2.45 9.82 5.33
C LYS A 295 -1.49 8.65 5.41
N SER A 296 -1.99 7.42 5.59
CA SER A 296 -1.17 6.25 5.92
C SER A 296 -1.42 5.03 5.04
N GLY A 297 -2.28 5.14 4.03
CA GLY A 297 -2.63 4.04 3.13
C GLY A 297 -3.79 3.17 3.64
N ASN A 298 -3.99 2.05 2.97
CA ASN A 298 -5.12 1.15 3.24
C ASN A 298 -4.93 0.40 4.57
N GLN A 299 -5.93 0.48 5.44
CA GLN A 299 -5.97 -0.20 6.74
C GLN A 299 -7.10 -1.22 6.75
N GLY A 300 -6.75 -2.48 6.97
CA GLY A 300 -7.66 -3.62 7.00
C GLY A 300 -7.94 -4.12 8.41
N ARG A 301 -9.12 -4.71 8.61
CA ARG A 301 -9.53 -5.38 9.83
C ARG A 301 -10.42 -6.57 9.48
N ILE A 302 -10.20 -7.70 10.12
CA ILE A 302 -11.01 -8.90 9.92
C ILE A 302 -11.78 -9.21 11.21
N ALA A 303 -13.08 -9.45 11.06
CA ALA A 303 -13.98 -9.75 12.17
C ALA A 303 -14.80 -11.00 11.85
N ARG A 304 -14.90 -11.93 12.80
CA ARG A 304 -15.63 -13.17 12.66
C ARG A 304 -16.46 -13.44 13.90
N HIS A 305 -17.73 -13.77 13.68
CA HIS A 305 -18.67 -14.12 14.75
C HIS A 305 -18.75 -13.07 15.87
N GLY A 306 -18.61 -11.79 15.53
CA GLY A 306 -18.62 -10.69 16.49
C GLY A 306 -17.29 -10.36 17.14
N THR A 307 -16.22 -11.09 16.82
CA THR A 307 -14.87 -10.89 17.39
C THR A 307 -13.93 -10.32 16.34
N ILE A 308 -13.10 -9.35 16.71
CA ILE A 308 -12.01 -8.86 15.85
C ILE A 308 -10.84 -9.84 15.94
N GLU A 309 -10.52 -10.52 14.83
CA GLU A 309 -9.43 -11.51 14.76
C GLU A 309 -8.11 -10.87 14.33
N GLY A 310 -8.14 -9.78 13.56
CA GLY A 310 -6.96 -9.09 13.08
C GLY A 310 -7.23 -7.61 12.78
N SER A 311 -6.22 -6.77 12.96
CA SER A 311 -6.27 -5.31 12.77
C SER A 311 -4.95 -4.82 12.18
N ASP A 312 -4.97 -3.62 11.58
CA ASP A 312 -3.79 -3.02 10.92
C ASP A 312 -3.23 -3.91 9.79
N LEU A 313 -4.15 -4.58 9.09
CA LEU A 313 -3.83 -5.39 7.91
C LEU A 313 -3.61 -4.47 6.71
N HIS A 314 -2.87 -4.92 5.70
CA HIS A 314 -2.52 -4.12 4.51
C HIS A 314 -3.16 -4.71 3.24
N PRO A 315 -4.50 -4.62 3.08
CA PRO A 315 -5.17 -5.17 1.91
C PRO A 315 -4.66 -4.53 0.62
N GLY A 316 -4.36 -5.37 -0.38
CA GLY A 316 -3.73 -4.95 -1.63
C GLY A 316 -2.24 -4.60 -1.51
N GLY A 317 -1.63 -4.79 -0.35
CA GLY A 317 -0.18 -4.71 -0.15
C GLY A 317 0.55 -5.99 -0.57
N GLU A 318 1.87 -5.98 -0.34
CA GLU A 318 2.72 -7.16 -0.48
C GLU A 318 2.51 -8.13 0.68
N PRO A 319 2.78 -9.44 0.46
CA PRO A 319 2.70 -10.42 1.53
C PRO A 319 3.83 -10.28 2.56
N ASP A 320 3.54 -10.67 3.79
CA ASP A 320 4.49 -10.71 4.89
C ASP A 320 5.20 -12.08 5.01
N GLU A 321 6.33 -12.13 5.71
CA GLU A 321 7.15 -13.35 5.85
C GLU A 321 6.42 -14.53 6.49
N ASN A 322 5.41 -14.25 7.31
CA ASN A 322 4.64 -15.24 8.07
C ASN A 322 3.27 -15.55 7.43
N ASP A 323 2.96 -14.98 6.26
CA ASP A 323 1.70 -15.22 5.57
C ASP A 323 1.60 -16.69 5.12
N THR A 324 0.39 -17.25 5.21
CA THR A 324 0.09 -18.58 4.66
C THR A 324 0.16 -18.57 3.14
N SER A 325 0.18 -19.75 2.54
CA SER A 325 0.18 -19.90 1.08
C SER A 325 -1.02 -19.19 0.43
N GLU A 326 -2.19 -19.25 1.05
CA GLU A 326 -3.42 -18.61 0.59
C GLU A 326 -3.34 -17.09 0.70
N GLN A 327 -2.77 -16.56 1.79
CA GLN A 327 -2.58 -15.12 1.98
C GLN A 327 -1.60 -14.54 0.96
N VAL A 328 -0.47 -15.23 0.70
CA VAL A 328 0.48 -14.85 -0.34
C VAL A 328 -0.18 -14.79 -1.72
N LEU A 329 -0.96 -15.82 -2.06
CA LEU A 329 -1.70 -15.83 -3.32
C LEU A 329 -2.70 -14.68 -3.40
N ALA A 330 -3.46 -14.42 -2.33
CA ALA A 330 -4.43 -13.32 -2.29
C ALA A 330 -3.74 -11.95 -2.47
N SER A 331 -2.62 -11.70 -1.78
CA SER A 331 -1.84 -10.47 -1.91
C SER A 331 -1.32 -10.28 -3.34
N TYR A 332 -0.86 -11.35 -3.99
CA TYR A 332 -0.47 -11.29 -5.40
C TYR A 332 -1.67 -10.99 -6.31
N LEU A 333 -2.78 -11.71 -6.17
CA LEU A 333 -3.96 -11.60 -7.03
C LEU A 333 -4.64 -10.23 -6.93
N TYR A 334 -4.66 -9.63 -5.74
CA TYR A 334 -5.32 -8.35 -5.47
C TYR A 334 -4.34 -7.21 -5.17
N GLN A 335 -3.08 -7.34 -5.59
CA GLN A 335 -2.08 -6.29 -5.42
C GLN A 335 -2.61 -4.95 -5.96
N ASN A 336 -2.47 -3.89 -5.17
CA ASN A 336 -3.01 -2.54 -5.42
C ASN A 336 -4.54 -2.44 -5.55
N ASN A 337 -5.28 -3.50 -5.20
CA ASN A 337 -6.74 -3.56 -5.29
C ASN A 337 -7.36 -3.90 -3.92
N ALA A 338 -7.19 -3.01 -2.94
CA ALA A 338 -7.62 -3.24 -1.55
C ALA A 338 -9.11 -3.52 -1.40
N VAL A 339 -9.96 -2.86 -2.19
CA VAL A 339 -11.41 -3.10 -2.19
C VAL A 339 -11.73 -4.51 -2.72
N ALA A 340 -11.08 -4.93 -3.80
CA ALA A 340 -11.27 -6.28 -4.35
C ALA A 340 -10.79 -7.35 -3.36
N TYR A 341 -9.67 -7.11 -2.68
CA TYR A 341 -9.16 -7.96 -1.61
C TYR A 341 -10.21 -8.11 -0.48
N ALA A 342 -10.77 -7.00 0.01
CA ALA A 342 -11.79 -7.01 1.06
C ALA A 342 -13.05 -7.79 0.65
N CYS A 343 -13.54 -7.57 -0.58
CA CYS A 343 -14.66 -8.32 -1.14
C CYS A 343 -14.35 -9.81 -1.23
N ALA A 344 -13.16 -10.18 -1.70
CA ALA A 344 -12.76 -11.58 -1.87
C ALA A 344 -12.66 -12.34 -0.54
N VAL A 345 -12.09 -11.71 0.49
CA VAL A 345 -12.02 -12.32 1.83
C VAL A 345 -13.43 -12.58 2.39
N ALA A 346 -14.38 -11.67 2.14
CA ALA A 346 -15.78 -11.83 2.52
C ALA A 346 -16.62 -12.64 1.51
N GLU A 347 -15.99 -13.28 0.51
CA GLU A 347 -16.63 -14.10 -0.52
C GLU A 347 -17.73 -13.37 -1.32
N LEU A 348 -17.62 -12.04 -1.46
CA LEU A 348 -18.57 -11.23 -2.21
C LEU A 348 -18.27 -11.28 -3.72
N ARG A 349 -19.34 -11.37 -4.53
CA ARG A 349 -19.23 -11.51 -5.99
C ARG A 349 -19.84 -10.32 -6.71
N LEU A 350 -19.22 -9.16 -6.55
CA LEU A 350 -19.66 -7.91 -7.19
C LEU A 350 -19.61 -8.02 -8.72
N HIS A 351 -20.61 -7.42 -9.39
CA HIS A 351 -20.71 -7.35 -10.86
C HIS A 351 -20.23 -6.01 -11.42
N ASP A 352 -20.23 -4.98 -10.58
CA ASP A 352 -19.75 -3.64 -10.87
C ASP A 352 -19.31 -2.97 -9.55
N ARG A 353 -18.90 -1.70 -9.62
CA ARG A 353 -18.47 -0.90 -8.46
C ARG A 353 -19.59 -0.08 -7.79
N ARG A 354 -20.86 -0.28 -8.13
CA ARG A 354 -21.99 0.51 -7.57
C ARG A 354 -22.01 0.42 -6.05
N ALA A 355 -21.84 -0.77 -5.50
CA ALA A 355 -21.86 -0.99 -4.05
C ALA A 355 -20.70 -0.31 -3.30
N VAL A 356 -19.69 0.19 -4.01
CA VAL A 356 -18.50 0.84 -3.43
C VAL A 356 -18.53 2.36 -3.64
N THR A 357 -18.87 2.81 -4.85
CA THR A 357 -18.74 4.22 -5.28
C THR A 357 -20.04 4.82 -5.83
N GLY A 358 -21.05 3.99 -6.04
CA GLY A 358 -22.36 4.42 -6.53
C GLY A 358 -23.36 4.66 -5.39
N PRO A 359 -24.61 4.98 -5.72
CA PRO A 359 -25.66 5.15 -4.72
C PRO A 359 -25.97 3.82 -4.04
N PRO A 360 -25.97 3.77 -2.68
CA PRO A 360 -26.32 2.56 -1.96
C PRO A 360 -27.80 2.21 -2.11
N ASP A 361 -28.20 1.02 -1.63
CA ASP A 361 -29.64 0.68 -1.58
C ASP A 361 -30.37 1.54 -0.54
N VAL A 362 -29.68 1.85 0.57
CA VAL A 362 -30.20 2.70 1.63
C VAL A 362 -29.06 3.46 2.33
N TRP A 363 -29.32 4.72 2.67
CA TRP A 363 -28.52 5.49 3.61
C TRP A 363 -29.13 5.38 5.00
N VAL A 364 -28.29 5.07 5.99
CA VAL A 364 -28.71 4.90 7.38
C VAL A 364 -27.82 5.67 8.35
N GLU A 365 -28.42 6.06 9.46
CA GLU A 365 -27.78 6.70 10.59
C GLU A 365 -27.52 5.67 11.69
N LEU A 366 -26.26 5.53 12.08
CA LEU A 366 -25.81 4.68 13.16
C LEU A 366 -26.17 5.33 14.52
N PRO A 367 -26.61 4.56 15.53
CA PRO A 367 -26.82 5.09 16.87
C PRO A 367 -25.56 5.72 17.44
N ARG A 368 -25.70 6.80 18.22
CA ARG A 368 -24.57 7.46 18.91
C ARG A 368 -24.06 6.58 20.05
N ARG A 369 -22.89 5.96 19.86
CA ARG A 369 -22.20 5.12 20.85
C ARG A 369 -20.70 5.03 20.52
N ASP A 370 -19.92 4.53 21.48
CA ASP A 370 -18.53 4.18 21.24
C ASP A 370 -18.45 2.93 20.35
N TYR A 371 -17.88 3.09 19.16
CA TYR A 371 -17.64 2.01 18.20
C TYR A 371 -16.17 1.56 18.18
N TRP A 372 -15.31 2.11 19.04
CA TRP A 372 -13.92 1.69 19.21
C TRP A 372 -13.78 0.62 20.29
N SER A 373 -14.55 0.75 21.38
CA SER A 373 -14.74 -0.31 22.37
C SER A 373 -15.77 -1.32 21.84
N HIS A 374 -15.36 -2.58 21.65
CA HIS A 374 -16.17 -3.63 21.00
C HIS A 374 -16.39 -4.82 21.93
#